data_AF-A0A3C1KPJ0-F1
#
_entry.id   AF-A0A3C1KPJ0-F1
#
_cell.length_a   1.000
_cell.length_b   1.000
_cell.length_c   1.000
_cell.angle_alpha   90.00
_cell.angle_beta   90.00
_cell.angle_gamma   90.00
#
_symmetry.space_group_name_H-M   'P 1'
#
loop_
_entity.id
_entity.type
_entity.pdbx_description
1 polymer ?
#
loop_
_entity_poly.entity_id
_entity_poly.type
_entity_poly.pdbx_seq_one_letter_code
_entity_poly.pdbx_strand_id
1 'polypeptide(L)' 'RDAELARLGREVEKLEKERGRLQGKLGNSNFVDRAPQDVVDKEQEKLAALEQALQKLRGQADYIARL' A
#
# COMPACT_ATOMS: atom_id res chain seq x y z
N ARG A 1 -8.82 15.26 17.29
CA ARG A 1 -7.46 14.82 16.88
C ARG A 1 -7.31 13.31 17.00
N ASP A 2 -7.45 12.75 18.19
CA ASP A 2 -7.11 11.34 18.46
C ASP A 2 -8.02 10.34 17.71
N ALA A 3 -9.32 10.63 17.59
CA ALA A 3 -10.24 9.80 16.81
C ALA A 3 -9.88 9.74 15.30
N GLU A 4 -9.43 10.85 14.74
CA GLU A 4 -9.02 10.92 13.32
C GLU A 4 -7.66 10.25 13.11
N LEU A 5 -6.71 10.43 14.03
CA LEU A 5 -5.45 9.67 14.00
C LEU A 5 -5.68 8.16 14.11
N ALA A 6 -6.60 7.73 14.96
CA ALA A 6 -6.96 6.31 15.08
C ALA A 6 -7.61 5.77 13.78
N ARG A 7 -8.46 6.58 13.12
CA ARG A 7 -9.05 6.23 11.83
C ARG A 7 -7.99 6.09 10.74
N LEU A 8 -7.11 7.08 10.60
CA LEU A 8 -6.01 7.08 9.63
C LEU A 8 -5.05 5.93 9.89
N GLY A 9 -4.71 5.64 11.15
CA GLY A 9 -3.87 4.49 11.51
C GLY A 9 -4.47 3.16 11.06
N ARG A 10 -5.77 2.94 11.27
CA ARG A 10 -6.47 1.74 10.78
C ARG A 10 -6.47 1.64 9.25
N GLU A 11 -6.56 2.76 8.56
CA GLU A 11 -6.52 2.79 7.09
C GLU A 11 -5.12 2.47 6.57
N VAL A 12 -4.09 3.07 7.15
CA VAL A 12 -2.68 2.76 6.87
C VAL A 12 -2.38 1.28 7.10
N GLU A 13 -2.82 0.70 8.22
CA GLU A 13 -2.62 -0.73 8.51
C GLU A 13 -3.26 -1.65 7.46
N LYS A 14 -4.45 -1.29 6.94
CA LYS A 14 -5.11 -2.07 5.89
C LYS A 14 -4.31 -2.04 4.60
N LEU A 15 -3.89 -0.85 4.17
CA LEU A 15 -3.12 -0.68 2.94
C LEU A 15 -1.73 -1.30 3.04
N GLU A 16 -1.06 -1.23 4.20
CA GLU A 16 0.22 -1.92 4.44
C GLU A 16 0.11 -3.44 4.30
N LYS A 17 -0.98 -4.05 4.80
CA LYS A 17 -1.22 -5.49 4.64
C LYS A 17 -1.41 -5.86 3.17
N GLU A 18 -2.12 -5.02 2.40
CA GLU A 18 -2.28 -5.23 0.97
C GLU A 18 -0.97 -5.06 0.21
N ARG A 19 -0.20 -4.00 0.53
CA ARG A 19 1.14 -3.76 -0.01
C ARG A 19 2.04 -4.97 0.21
N GLY A 20 2.06 -5.53 1.42
CA GLY A 20 2.85 -6.71 1.75
C GLY A 20 2.47 -7.95 0.93
N ARG A 21 1.18 -8.14 0.64
CA ARG A 21 0.72 -9.23 -0.24
C ARG A 21 1.19 -9.05 -1.68
N LEU A 22 1.09 -7.85 -2.23
CA LEU A 22 1.55 -7.56 -3.59
C LEU A 22 3.08 -7.64 -3.69
N GLN A 23 3.81 -7.10 -2.72
CA GLN A 23 5.28 -7.22 -2.66
C GLN A 23 5.71 -8.69 -2.55
N GLY A 24 5.02 -9.52 -1.76
CA GLY A 24 5.29 -10.96 -1.71
C GLY A 24 5.01 -11.69 -3.02
N LYS A 25 3.93 -11.30 -3.73
CA LYS A 25 3.59 -11.85 -5.05
C LYS A 25 4.61 -11.47 -6.12
N LEU A 26 4.96 -10.18 -6.19
CA LEU A 26 5.89 -9.62 -7.17
C LEU A 26 7.37 -9.95 -6.87
N GLY A 27 7.71 -10.20 -5.61
CA GLY A 27 9.05 -10.66 -5.22
C GLY A 27 9.28 -12.17 -5.44
N ASN A 28 8.23 -12.92 -5.77
CA ASN A 28 8.32 -14.35 -6.06
C ASN A 28 8.65 -14.55 -7.55
N SER A 29 9.89 -14.93 -7.87
CA SER A 29 10.34 -15.20 -9.24
C SER A 29 9.46 -16.21 -9.97
N ASN A 30 8.96 -17.26 -9.29
CA ASN A 30 8.05 -18.22 -9.93
C ASN A 30 6.74 -17.59 -10.41
N PHE A 31 6.25 -16.55 -9.73
CA PHE A 31 5.08 -15.82 -10.17
C PHE A 31 5.43 -14.91 -11.35
N VAL A 32 6.49 -14.12 -11.23
CA VAL A 32 6.92 -13.17 -12.28
C VAL A 32 7.27 -13.88 -13.59
N ASP A 33 7.96 -15.01 -13.52
CA ASP A 33 8.45 -15.74 -14.68
C ASP A 33 7.35 -16.53 -15.40
N ARG A 34 6.24 -16.84 -14.72
CA ARG A 34 5.17 -17.72 -15.24
C ARG A 34 3.84 -17.02 -15.47
N ALA A 35 3.60 -15.89 -14.83
CA ALA A 35 2.38 -15.14 -14.99
C ALA A 35 2.38 -14.40 -16.34
N PRO A 36 1.20 -14.20 -16.97
CA PRO A 36 1.08 -13.31 -18.10
C PRO A 36 1.60 -11.90 -17.76
N GLN A 37 2.30 -11.27 -18.70
CA GLN A 37 2.89 -9.94 -18.49
C GLN A 37 1.84 -8.91 -18.06
N ASP A 38 0.64 -8.94 -18.65
CA ASP A 38 -0.43 -8.02 -18.30
C ASP A 38 -0.92 -8.18 -16.85
N VAL A 39 -0.81 -9.39 -16.28
CA VAL A 39 -1.11 -9.63 -14.88
C VAL A 39 -0.01 -9.05 -14.00
N VAL A 40 1.26 -9.27 -14.35
CA VAL A 40 2.40 -8.73 -13.59
C VAL A 40 2.35 -7.20 -13.59
N ASP A 41 2.12 -6.58 -14.75
CA ASP A 41 2.02 -5.13 -14.91
C ASP A 41 0.87 -4.57 -14.05
N LYS A 42 -0.32 -5.18 -14.10
CA LYS A 42 -1.45 -4.77 -13.26
C LYS A 42 -1.14 -4.87 -11.76
N GLU A 43 -0.41 -5.89 -11.31
CA GLU A 43 -0.02 -5.97 -9.89
C GLU A 43 1.02 -4.91 -9.51
N GLN A 44 1.95 -4.58 -10.42
CA GLN A 44 2.91 -3.49 -10.21
C GLN A 44 2.24 -2.12 -10.16
N GLU A 45 1.29 -1.85 -11.06
CA GLU A 45 0.48 -0.62 -11.05
C GLU A 45 -0.32 -0.48 -9.75
N LYS A 46 -0.95 -1.57 -9.29
CA LYS A 46 -1.65 -1.57 -8.00
C LYS A 46 -0.70 -1.30 -6.83
N LEU A 47 0.48 -1.92 -6.83
CA LEU A 47 1.48 -1.66 -5.80
C LEU A 47 1.88 -0.18 -5.77
N ALA A 48 2.16 0.42 -6.92
CA ALA A 48 2.50 1.83 -7.02
C ALA A 48 1.34 2.74 -6.53
N ALA A 49 0.10 2.43 -6.89
CA ALA A 49 -1.07 3.18 -6.42
C ALA A 49 -1.25 3.08 -4.89
N LEU A 50 -1.05 1.89 -4.31
CA LEU A 50 -1.09 1.68 -2.86
C LEU A 50 0.01 2.47 -2.14
N GLU A 51 1.23 2.47 -2.67
CA GLU A 51 2.34 3.23 -2.11
C GLU A 51 2.07 4.74 -2.11
N GLN A 52 1.50 5.27 -3.19
CA GLN A 52 1.07 6.67 -3.24
C GLN A 52 -0.03 6.99 -2.23
N ALA A 53 -1.03 6.11 -2.07
CA ALA A 53 -2.10 6.29 -1.09
C ALA A 53 -1.57 6.27 0.35
N LEU A 54 -0.68 5.32 0.66
CA LEU A 54 -0.01 5.23 1.96
C LEU A 54 0.80 6.49 2.29
N GLN A 55 1.53 7.02 1.32
CA GLN A 55 2.29 8.27 1.50
C GLN A 55 1.37 9.44 1.86
N LYS A 56 0.23 9.58 1.16
CA LYS A 56 -0.76 10.64 1.42
C LYS A 56 -1.36 10.51 2.83
N LEU A 57 -1.80 9.30 3.21
CA LEU A 57 -2.40 9.07 4.53
C LEU A 57 -1.42 9.31 5.67
N ARG A 58 -0.16 8.88 5.52
CA ARG A 58 0.90 9.16 6.50
C ARG A 58 1.16 10.65 6.64
N GLY A 59 1.27 11.37 5.51
CA GLY A 59 1.43 12.82 5.52
C GLY A 59 0.25 13.53 6.21
N GLN A 60 -0.98 13.07 5.98
CA GLN A 60 -2.16 13.60 6.67
C GLN A 60 -2.13 13.31 8.17
N ALA A 61 -1.74 12.09 8.57
CA ALA A 61 -1.61 11.74 9.98
C ALA A 61 -0.55 12.59 10.69
N ASP A 62 0.62 12.79 10.06
CA ASP A 62 1.69 13.64 10.56
C ASP A 62 1.25 15.09 10.72
N TYR A 63 0.49 15.62 9.75
CA TYR A 63 -0.07 16.96 9.85
C TYR A 63 -1.02 17.08 11.04
N ILE A 64 -1.97 16.16 11.17
CA ILE A 64 -2.96 16.17 12.26
C ILE A 64 -2.31 15.97 13.63
N ALA A 65 -1.24 15.18 13.72
CA ALA A 65 -0.50 14.98 14.96
C ALA A 65 0.21 16.26 15.45
N ARG A 66 0.47 17.22 14.57
CA ARG A 66 1.10 18.51 14.88
C ARG A 66 0.09 19.63 15.18
N LEU A 67 -1.21 19.38 15.03
CA LEU A 67 -2.30 20.27 15.46
C LEU A 67 -2.58 20.10 16.96
#